data_AF-A0A5P9D2E5-F1
#
_entry.id   AF-A0A5P9D2E5-F1
#
_cell.length_a   1.000
_cell.length_b   1.000
_cell.length_c   1.000
_cell.angle_alpha   90.00
_cell.angle_beta   90.00
_cell.angle_gamma   90.00
#
_symmetry.space_group_name_H-M   'P 1'
#
loop_
_entity.id
_entity.type
_entity.pdbx_description
1 polymer ?
#
loop_
_entity_poly.entity_id
_entity_poly.type
_entity_poly.pdbx_seq_one_letter_code
_entity_poly.pdbx_strand_id
1 'polypeptide(L)'
;MTRAPAQPTLQLRAHGAMAKPASAIVTYIKIIAPSALTAALWTHVWLGSFGSIVMAVAVMGAFLVLSRLFFAVGKHNGWARRVAFGERIWLNRMVVPIPQNLNFRITTLYLVFWTGTLVAITGGFTASLLLALSGLTVAYATQFVCFRKLIHLHSIMQDKAPLYRFWSIEAVNDNSKAGRQSA
;
A
#
# COMPACT_ATOMS: atom_id res chain seq x y z
N MET A 1 -31.54 -40.09 20.69
CA MET A 1 -30.47 -39.11 21.04
C MET A 1 -29.49 -39.04 19.87
N THR A 2 -29.65 -38.07 18.98
CA THR A 2 -28.79 -37.87 17.81
C THR A 2 -28.23 -36.45 17.88
N ARG A 3 -26.92 -36.32 18.13
CA ARG A 3 -26.22 -35.03 18.14
C ARG A 3 -26.20 -34.45 16.73
N ALA A 4 -26.69 -33.21 16.59
CA ALA A 4 -26.53 -32.42 15.37
C ALA A 4 -25.04 -32.17 15.08
N PRO A 5 -24.59 -32.19 13.80
CA PRO A 5 -23.22 -31.84 13.45
C PRO A 5 -23.00 -30.34 13.71
N ALA A 6 -21.93 -30.03 14.44
CA ALA A 6 -21.51 -28.67 14.75
C ALA A 6 -21.35 -27.86 13.45
N GLN A 7 -22.10 -26.77 13.34
CA GLN A 7 -22.04 -25.84 12.21
C GLN A 7 -20.64 -25.22 12.08
N PRO A 8 -20.04 -25.17 10.88
CA PRO A 8 -18.76 -24.51 10.62
C PRO A 8 -18.91 -22.97 10.51
N THR A 9 -19.86 -22.37 11.21
CA THR A 9 -20.21 -20.93 11.07
C THR A 9 -19.29 -20.00 11.88
N LEU A 10 -18.54 -20.53 12.85
CA LEU A 10 -17.69 -19.72 13.74
C LEU A 10 -16.25 -19.48 13.24
N GLN A 11 -15.77 -20.20 12.23
CA GLN A 11 -14.40 -20.04 11.68
C GLN A 11 -14.28 -18.90 10.65
N LEU A 12 -15.39 -18.46 10.06
CA LEU A 12 -15.41 -17.37 9.07
C LEU A 12 -15.18 -15.98 9.70
N ARG A 13 -15.39 -15.84 11.01
CA ARG A 13 -15.31 -14.53 11.69
C ARG A 13 -13.88 -14.10 12.04
N ALA A 14 -12.95 -15.05 12.17
CA ALA A 14 -11.56 -14.76 12.54
C ALA A 14 -10.66 -14.43 11.33
N HIS A 15 -10.93 -15.03 10.16
CA HIS A 15 -10.14 -14.80 8.94
C HIS A 15 -10.67 -13.62 8.09
N GLY A 16 -11.88 -13.14 8.40
CA GLY A 16 -12.52 -11.98 7.75
C GLY A 16 -12.04 -10.62 8.25
N ALA A 17 -11.18 -10.56 9.27
CA ALA A 17 -10.57 -9.33 9.76
C ALA A 17 -9.44 -8.78 8.86
N MET A 18 -9.47 -9.08 7.56
CA MET A 18 -8.59 -8.42 6.61
C MET A 18 -9.15 -7.03 6.30
N ALA A 19 -8.59 -6.08 7.04
CA ALA A 19 -8.98 -4.68 7.03
C ALA A 19 -9.13 -4.08 5.62
N LYS A 20 -10.03 -3.09 5.52
CA LYS A 20 -10.40 -2.39 4.29
C LYS A 20 -9.17 -1.94 3.48
N PRO A 21 -9.23 -1.96 2.13
CA PRO A 21 -8.14 -1.46 1.29
C PRO A 21 -7.72 -0.06 1.73
N ALA A 22 -6.41 0.19 1.76
CA ALA A 22 -5.86 1.46 2.22
C ALA A 22 -6.37 2.62 1.35
N SER A 23 -6.50 3.80 1.94
CA SER A 23 -6.88 5.01 1.21
C SER A 23 -5.91 5.33 0.07
N ALA A 24 -6.44 5.94 -0.99
CA ALA A 24 -5.66 6.49 -2.11
C ALA A 24 -4.52 7.41 -1.64
N ILE A 25 -4.69 8.11 -0.51
CA ILE A 25 -3.70 9.01 0.08
C ILE A 25 -2.39 8.26 0.41
N VAL A 26 -2.50 7.01 0.88
CA VAL A 26 -1.33 6.20 1.24
C VAL A 26 -0.47 5.89 0.00
N THR A 27 -1.09 5.73 -1.17
CA THR A 27 -0.37 5.53 -2.43
C THR A 27 0.47 6.76 -2.80
N TYR A 28 -0.06 7.97 -2.60
CA TYR A 28 0.70 9.21 -2.86
C TYR A 28 1.85 9.38 -1.86
N ILE A 29 1.63 9.07 -0.58
CA ILE A 29 2.69 9.07 0.43
C ILE A 29 3.85 8.16 0.01
N LYS A 30 3.57 6.96 -0.53
CA LYS A 30 4.60 6.04 -1.03
C LYS A 30 5.39 6.58 -2.22
N ILE A 31 4.82 7.48 -3.02
CA ILE A 31 5.53 8.12 -4.15
C ILE A 31 6.50 9.18 -3.60
N ILE A 32 6.10 9.91 -2.57
CA ILE A 32 6.91 11.00 -2.01
C ILE A 32 8.00 10.48 -1.08
N ALA A 33 7.79 9.34 -0.42
CA ALA A 33 8.72 8.83 0.60
C ALA A 33 10.18 8.65 0.13
N PRO A 34 10.50 8.05 -1.04
CA PRO A 34 11.89 7.86 -1.47
C PRO A 34 12.65 9.16 -1.72
N SER A 35 12.02 10.15 -2.34
CA SER A 35 12.64 11.46 -2.59
C SER A 35 12.79 12.26 -1.30
N ALA A 36 11.79 12.22 -0.42
CA ALA A 36 11.87 12.88 0.88
C ALA A 36 12.98 12.29 1.77
N LEU A 37 13.17 10.97 1.78
CA LEU A 37 14.26 10.32 2.50
C LEU A 37 15.63 10.68 1.92
N THR A 38 15.75 10.71 0.58
CA THR A 38 16.99 11.09 -0.09
C THR A 38 17.35 12.56 0.21
N ALA A 39 16.37 13.45 0.18
CA ALA A 39 16.54 14.86 0.53
C ALA A 39 16.88 15.05 2.02
N ALA A 40 16.27 14.27 2.92
CA ALA A 40 16.59 14.30 4.35
C ALA A 40 18.05 13.91 4.61
N LEU A 41 18.56 12.89 3.91
CA LEU A 41 19.97 12.50 4.02
C LEU A 41 20.92 13.50 3.40
N TRP A 42 20.51 14.23 2.36
CA TRP A 42 21.29 15.32 1.77
C TRP A 42 21.60 16.44 2.79
N THR A 43 20.77 16.60 3.83
CA THR A 43 20.99 17.60 4.88
C THR A 43 22.27 17.36 5.70
N HIS A 44 22.94 16.21 5.55
CA HIS A 44 24.23 15.94 6.18
C HIS A 44 25.31 16.96 5.84
N VAL A 45 25.22 17.61 4.67
CA VAL A 45 26.16 18.67 4.24
C VAL A 45 26.11 19.87 5.19
N TRP A 46 24.97 20.10 5.86
CA TRP A 46 24.74 21.25 6.75
C TRP A 46 24.75 20.86 8.22
N LEU A 47 24.08 19.75 8.56
CA LEU A 47 23.80 19.31 9.95
C LEU A 47 24.77 18.24 10.45
N GLY A 48 25.72 17.82 9.61
CA GLY A 48 26.61 16.68 9.86
C GLY A 48 25.90 15.33 9.72
N SER A 49 26.69 14.25 9.71
CA SER A 49 26.18 12.89 9.46
C SER A 49 25.15 12.45 10.50
N PHE A 50 25.38 12.73 11.79
CA PHE A 50 24.44 12.36 12.84
C PHE A 50 23.09 13.08 12.71
N GLY A 51 23.10 14.39 12.45
CA GLY A 51 21.89 15.18 12.25
C GLY A 51 21.05 14.68 11.07
N SER A 52 21.70 14.28 9.97
CA SER A 52 21.02 13.73 8.80
C SER A 52 20.34 12.39 9.06
N ILE A 53 20.96 11.51 9.85
CA ILE A 53 20.39 10.20 10.20
C ILE A 53 19.15 10.40 11.08
N VAL A 54 19.24 11.29 12.08
CA VAL A 54 18.10 11.64 12.94
C VAL A 54 16.96 12.21 12.10
N MET A 55 17.26 13.11 11.16
CA MET A 55 16.26 13.68 10.25
C MET A 55 15.61 12.61 9.36
N ALA A 56 16.40 11.71 8.78
CA ALA A 56 15.89 10.62 7.96
C ALA A 56 14.98 9.67 8.75
N VAL A 57 15.35 9.34 10.00
CA VAL A 57 14.51 8.55 10.91
C VAL A 57 13.22 9.28 11.26
N ALA A 58 13.27 10.59 11.53
CA ALA A 58 12.09 11.40 11.81
C ALA A 58 11.13 11.44 10.61
N VAL A 59 11.66 11.63 9.39
CA VAL A 59 10.88 11.61 8.15
C VAL A 59 10.24 10.24 7.92
N MET A 60 11.00 9.15 8.12
CA MET A 60 10.46 7.79 8.04
C MET A 60 9.33 7.56 9.05
N GLY A 61 9.54 7.97 10.31
CA GLY A 61 8.54 7.89 11.37
C GLY A 61 7.27 8.67 11.04
N ALA A 62 7.42 9.91 10.55
CA ALA A 62 6.30 10.75 10.14
C ALA A 62 5.46 10.08 9.05
N PHE A 63 6.08 9.51 8.02
CA PHE A 63 5.36 8.79 6.97
C PHE A 63 4.64 7.54 7.48
N LEU A 64 5.23 6.80 8.42
CA LEU A 64 4.57 5.63 9.03
C LEU A 64 3.32 6.04 9.82
N VAL A 65 3.42 7.12 10.62
CA VAL A 65 2.28 7.67 11.36
C VAL A 65 1.20 8.17 10.41
N LEU A 66 1.59 8.96 9.39
CA LEU A 66 0.67 9.52 8.41
C LEU A 66 -0.08 8.43 7.63
N SER A 67 0.62 7.37 7.24
CA SER A 67 0.03 6.23 6.54
C SER A 67 -0.99 5.47 7.39
N ARG A 68 -0.78 5.40 8.71
CA ARG A 68 -1.73 4.79 9.65
C ARG A 68 -2.97 5.66 9.87
N LEU A 69 -2.79 6.97 9.98
CA LEU A 69 -3.89 7.92 10.19
C LEU A 69 -4.84 7.97 8.98
N PHE A 70 -4.30 7.99 7.76
CA PHE A 70 -5.11 8.08 6.54
C PHE A 70 -5.63 6.76 6.01
N PHE A 71 -5.34 5.64 6.67
CA PHE A 71 -5.80 4.32 6.24
C PHE A 71 -7.34 4.20 6.20
N ALA A 72 -8.05 4.99 7.01
CA ALA A 72 -9.50 4.95 7.15
C ALA A 72 -10.26 6.02 6.31
N VAL A 73 -9.56 7.00 5.73
CA VAL A 73 -10.19 8.19 5.16
C VAL A 73 -10.13 8.14 3.64
N GLY A 74 -11.25 7.80 2.98
CA GLY A 74 -11.38 8.15 1.56
C GLY A 74 -12.45 7.42 0.77
N LYS A 75 -13.49 8.18 0.36
CA LYS A 75 -14.47 7.86 -0.69
C LYS A 75 -13.90 7.97 -2.11
N HIS A 76 -12.59 8.12 -2.29
CA HIS A 76 -12.02 8.40 -3.62
C HIS A 76 -11.93 7.15 -4.50
N ASN A 77 -12.78 7.12 -5.52
CA ASN A 77 -12.77 6.13 -6.58
C ASN A 77 -11.76 6.57 -7.66
N GLY A 78 -10.48 6.33 -7.41
CA GLY A 78 -9.39 6.67 -8.32
C GLY A 78 -8.45 5.50 -8.59
N TRP A 79 -7.56 5.66 -9.58
CA TRP A 79 -6.51 4.70 -9.90
C TRP A 79 -5.66 4.32 -8.66
N ALA A 80 -5.35 5.29 -7.80
CA ALA A 80 -4.57 5.08 -6.58
C ALA A 80 -5.23 4.10 -5.59
N ARG A 81 -6.57 4.02 -5.54
CA ARG A 81 -7.31 3.04 -4.74
C ARG A 81 -7.21 1.63 -5.33
N ARG A 82 -7.23 1.50 -6.66
CA ARG A 82 -7.01 0.21 -7.36
C ARG A 82 -5.60 -0.34 -7.09
N VAL A 83 -4.60 0.53 -7.03
CA VAL A 83 -3.23 0.16 -6.63
C VAL A 83 -3.22 -0.36 -5.19
N ALA A 84 -3.77 0.39 -4.24
CA ALA A 84 -3.80 0.00 -2.82
C ALA A 84 -4.56 -1.33 -2.59
N PHE A 85 -5.63 -1.57 -3.36
CA PHE A 85 -6.37 -2.82 -3.31
C PHE A 85 -5.56 -3.97 -3.94
N GLY A 86 -4.94 -3.74 -5.10
CA GLY A 86 -4.04 -4.70 -5.74
C GLY A 86 -2.88 -5.13 -4.84
N GLU A 87 -2.27 -4.16 -4.13
CA GLU A 87 -1.22 -4.42 -3.15
C GLU A 87 -1.73 -5.30 -2.01
N ARG A 88 -2.95 -5.06 -1.54
CA ARG A 88 -3.55 -5.86 -0.48
C ARG A 88 -3.88 -7.28 -0.90
N ILE A 89 -4.41 -7.46 -2.12
CA ILE A 89 -4.57 -8.78 -2.71
C ILE A 89 -3.21 -9.49 -2.72
N TRP A 90 -2.16 -8.80 -3.20
CA TRP A 90 -0.81 -9.37 -3.30
C TRP A 90 -0.19 -9.73 -1.93
N LEU A 91 -0.44 -8.93 -0.90
CA LEU A 91 -0.05 -9.27 0.48
C LEU A 91 -0.83 -10.48 1.01
N ASN A 92 -2.09 -10.64 0.59
CA ASN A 92 -2.94 -11.77 0.94
C ASN A 92 -2.72 -13.01 0.06
N ARG A 93 -1.63 -13.09 -0.70
CA ARG A 93 -1.33 -14.20 -1.61
C ARG A 93 -1.21 -15.57 -0.94
N MET A 94 -0.98 -15.59 0.38
CA MET A 94 -0.91 -16.83 1.16
C MET A 94 -2.29 -17.41 1.47
N VAL A 95 -3.35 -16.59 1.50
CA VAL A 95 -4.73 -17.03 1.78
C VAL A 95 -5.52 -17.21 0.49
N VAL A 96 -5.37 -16.30 -0.47
CA VAL A 96 -6.03 -16.39 -1.78
C VAL A 96 -4.96 -16.59 -2.86
N PRO A 97 -4.97 -17.72 -3.58
CA PRO A 97 -3.94 -18.00 -4.58
C PRO A 97 -4.02 -17.01 -5.75
N ILE A 98 -2.86 -16.45 -6.10
CA ILE A 98 -2.69 -15.48 -7.19
C ILE A 98 -1.94 -16.17 -8.34
N PRO A 99 -2.19 -15.81 -9.62
CA PRO A 99 -1.39 -16.31 -10.73
C PRO A 99 0.13 -16.16 -10.49
N GLN A 100 0.85 -17.28 -10.51
CA GLN A 100 2.28 -17.34 -10.14
C GLN A 100 3.16 -16.41 -10.98
N ASN A 101 2.91 -16.33 -12.29
CA ASN A 101 3.61 -15.44 -13.21
C ASN A 101 3.52 -13.96 -12.79
N LEU A 102 2.36 -13.54 -12.26
CA LEU A 102 2.15 -12.15 -11.85
C LEU A 102 2.79 -11.88 -10.48
N ASN A 103 2.74 -12.86 -9.57
CA ASN A 103 3.39 -12.79 -8.27
C ASN A 103 4.91 -12.63 -8.39
N PHE A 104 5.57 -13.43 -9.22
CA PHE A 104 7.03 -13.34 -9.44
C PHE A 104 7.44 -11.98 -10.00
N ARG A 105 6.69 -11.47 -10.99
CA ARG A 105 6.92 -10.15 -11.58
C ARG A 105 6.79 -9.04 -10.54
N ILE A 106 5.72 -9.02 -9.75
CA ILE A 106 5.52 -8.00 -8.71
C ILE A 106 6.63 -8.07 -7.67
N THR A 107 7.01 -9.27 -7.21
CA THR A 107 8.10 -9.46 -6.24
C THR A 107 9.43 -8.93 -6.77
N THR A 108 9.77 -9.25 -8.03
CA THR A 108 10.99 -8.75 -8.68
C THR A 108 10.99 -7.24 -8.77
N LEU A 109 9.85 -6.63 -9.13
CA LEU A 109 9.73 -5.17 -9.17
C LEU A 109 9.88 -4.53 -7.79
N TYR A 110 9.35 -5.14 -6.72
CA TYR A 110 9.57 -4.65 -5.36
C TYR A 110 11.05 -4.69 -4.99
N LEU A 111 11.76 -5.77 -5.34
CA LEU A 111 13.20 -5.86 -5.10
C LEU A 111 13.96 -4.76 -5.85
N VAL A 112 13.68 -4.58 -7.14
CA VAL A 112 14.32 -3.53 -7.96
C VAL A 112 14.03 -2.14 -7.41
N PHE A 113 12.80 -1.88 -6.95
CA PHE A 113 12.42 -0.63 -6.31
C PHE A 113 13.23 -0.36 -5.04
N TRP A 114 13.35 -1.34 -4.15
CA TRP A 114 14.14 -1.22 -2.92
C TRP A 114 15.62 -1.04 -3.21
N THR A 115 16.17 -1.73 -4.22
CA THR A 115 17.57 -1.52 -4.62
C THR A 115 17.81 -0.13 -5.19
N GLY A 116 16.91 0.39 -6.04
CA GLY A 116 17.02 1.75 -6.57
C GLY A 116 16.91 2.81 -5.47
N THR A 117 16.01 2.60 -4.51
CA THR A 117 15.86 3.47 -3.33
C THR A 117 17.11 3.46 -2.46
N LEU A 118 17.73 2.29 -2.26
CA LEU A 118 18.98 2.18 -1.51
C LEU A 118 20.11 2.95 -2.20
N VAL A 119 20.25 2.81 -3.53
CA VAL A 119 21.23 3.59 -4.32
C VAL A 119 20.98 5.09 -4.19
N ALA A 120 19.72 5.53 -4.22
CA ALA A 120 19.37 6.93 -4.03
C ALA A 120 19.78 7.46 -2.64
N ILE A 121 19.48 6.70 -1.58
CA ILE A 121 19.87 6.99 -0.19
C ILE A 121 21.40 7.09 -0.08
N THR A 122 22.14 6.13 -0.65
CA THR A 122 23.61 6.18 -0.66
C THR A 122 24.11 7.43 -1.38
N GLY A 123 23.53 7.77 -2.54
CA GLY A 123 23.86 9.00 -3.25
C GLY A 123 23.59 10.28 -2.45
N GLY A 124 22.48 10.30 -1.70
CA GLY A 124 22.15 11.38 -0.79
C GLY A 124 23.13 11.52 0.38
N PHE A 125 23.63 10.39 0.90
CA PHE A 125 24.61 10.37 1.98
C PHE A 125 26.04 10.71 1.52
N THR A 126 26.40 10.38 0.27
CA THR A 126 27.72 10.74 -0.30
C THR A 126 27.71 12.11 -1.01
N ALA A 127 26.63 12.88 -0.89
CA ALA A 127 26.41 14.14 -1.63
C ALA A 127 26.62 14.02 -3.15
N SER A 128 26.40 12.83 -3.73
CA SER A 128 26.59 12.57 -5.16
C SER A 128 25.26 12.70 -5.89
N LEU A 129 25.08 13.81 -6.58
CA LEU A 129 23.83 14.13 -7.27
C LEU A 129 23.50 13.09 -8.35
N LEU A 130 24.52 12.61 -9.08
CA LEU A 130 24.34 11.60 -10.12
C LEU A 130 23.85 10.27 -9.55
N LEU A 131 24.39 9.85 -8.40
CA LEU A 131 24.01 8.59 -7.75
C LEU A 131 22.60 8.70 -7.15
N ALA A 132 22.27 9.84 -6.54
CA ALA A 132 20.94 10.12 -6.01
C ALA A 132 19.86 10.13 -7.11
N LEU A 133 20.12 10.85 -8.22
CA LEU A 133 19.18 10.98 -9.33
C LEU A 133 19.00 9.67 -10.10
N SER A 134 20.08 8.94 -10.37
CA SER A 134 20.00 7.64 -11.05
C SER A 134 19.22 6.61 -10.21
N GLY A 135 19.50 6.52 -8.91
CA GLY A 135 18.76 5.68 -7.97
C GLY A 135 17.26 6.04 -7.92
N LEU A 136 16.94 7.33 -7.79
CA LEU A 136 15.55 7.80 -7.80
C LEU A 136 14.84 7.51 -9.12
N THR A 137 15.52 7.68 -10.25
CA THR A 137 14.96 7.40 -11.58
C THR A 137 14.58 5.92 -11.70
N VAL A 138 15.48 5.02 -11.28
CA VAL A 138 15.21 3.57 -11.27
C VAL A 138 14.08 3.22 -10.32
N ALA A 139 14.07 3.79 -9.10
CA ALA A 139 13.02 3.57 -8.13
C ALA A 139 11.66 4.02 -8.68
N TYR A 140 11.56 5.24 -9.20
CA TYR A 140 10.30 5.77 -9.75
C TYR A 140 9.82 4.99 -10.97
N ALA A 141 10.69 4.71 -11.93
CA ALA A 141 10.32 3.91 -13.11
C ALA A 141 9.74 2.55 -12.69
N THR A 142 10.42 1.87 -11.76
CA THR A 142 9.98 0.56 -11.24
C THR A 142 8.66 0.66 -10.49
N GLN A 143 8.50 1.70 -9.66
CA GLN A 143 7.28 1.96 -8.90
C GLN A 143 6.06 2.14 -9.80
N PHE A 144 6.18 2.92 -10.89
CA PHE A 144 5.09 3.10 -11.85
C PHE A 144 4.73 1.80 -12.60
N VAL A 145 5.72 0.99 -12.98
CA VAL A 145 5.45 -0.32 -13.59
C VAL A 145 4.78 -1.24 -12.58
N CYS A 146 5.20 -1.21 -11.31
CA CYS A 146 4.58 -1.99 -10.23
C CYS A 146 3.11 -1.60 -10.06
N PHE A 147 2.80 -0.31 -10.03
CA PHE A 147 1.43 0.18 -9.97
C PHE A 147 0.57 -0.34 -11.13
N ARG A 148 1.08 -0.35 -12.35
CA ARG A 148 0.36 -0.95 -13.50
C ARG A 148 0.07 -2.44 -13.28
N LYS A 149 1.02 -3.21 -12.75
CA LYS A 149 0.81 -4.63 -12.46
C LYS A 149 -0.18 -4.86 -11.31
N LEU A 150 -0.18 -4.01 -10.29
CA LEU A 150 -1.13 -4.08 -9.18
C LEU A 150 -2.57 -3.74 -9.62
N ILE A 151 -2.76 -2.75 -10.48
CA ILE A 151 -4.08 -2.45 -11.07
C ILE A 151 -4.57 -3.62 -11.91
N HIS A 152 -3.68 -4.22 -12.69
CA HIS A 152 -4.03 -5.40 -13.49
C HIS A 152 -4.41 -6.59 -12.61
N LEU A 153 -3.65 -6.83 -11.54
CA LEU A 153 -3.96 -7.85 -10.54
C LEU A 153 -5.35 -7.61 -9.91
N HIS A 154 -5.65 -6.36 -9.53
CA HIS A 154 -6.97 -5.97 -9.04
C HIS A 154 -8.07 -6.35 -10.03
N SER A 155 -7.92 -5.96 -11.29
CA SER A 155 -8.93 -6.23 -12.32
C SER A 155 -9.19 -7.71 -12.54
N ILE A 156 -8.18 -8.57 -12.41
CA ILE A 156 -8.33 -10.03 -12.57
C ILE A 156 -9.00 -10.67 -11.34
N MET A 157 -8.74 -10.11 -10.15
CA MET A 157 -9.11 -10.76 -8.88
C MET A 157 -10.39 -10.21 -8.26
N GLN A 158 -10.83 -9.01 -8.64
CA GLN A 158 -12.03 -8.36 -8.09
C GLN A 158 -13.29 -9.25 -8.22
N ASP A 159 -13.39 -10.03 -9.29
CA ASP A 159 -14.55 -10.87 -9.60
C ASP A 159 -14.37 -12.35 -9.20
N LYS A 160 -13.17 -12.76 -8.77
CA LYS A 160 -12.83 -14.17 -8.53
C LYS A 160 -13.15 -14.67 -7.12
N ALA A 161 -13.23 -13.78 -6.12
CA ALA A 161 -13.52 -14.18 -4.75
C ALA A 161 -14.62 -13.31 -4.14
N PRO A 162 -15.63 -13.91 -3.47
CA PRO A 162 -16.71 -13.16 -2.83
C PRO A 162 -16.18 -12.18 -1.76
N LEU A 163 -15.05 -12.51 -1.11
CA LEU A 163 -14.38 -11.65 -0.13
C LEU A 163 -14.06 -10.25 -0.70
N TYR A 164 -13.58 -10.17 -1.93
CA TYR A 164 -13.19 -8.90 -2.56
C TYR A 164 -14.40 -8.08 -2.99
N ARG A 165 -15.52 -8.74 -3.32
CA ARG A 165 -16.79 -8.08 -3.64
C ARG A 165 -17.30 -7.27 -2.44
N PHE A 166 -17.20 -7.80 -1.22
CA PHE A 166 -17.58 -7.07 -0.01
C PHE A 166 -16.71 -5.84 0.29
N TRP A 167 -15.48 -5.76 -0.24
CA TRP A 167 -14.63 -4.56 -0.10
C TRP A 167 -15.00 -3.43 -1.06
N SER A 168 -15.73 -3.75 -2.15
CA SER A 168 -16.28 -2.76 -3.08
C SER A 168 -17.63 -2.20 -2.63
N ILE A 169 -18.37 -2.93 -1.79
CA ILE A 169 -19.69 -2.53 -1.32
C ILE A 169 -19.53 -1.52 -0.18
N GLU A 170 -20.01 -0.31 -0.38
CA GLU A 170 -20.13 0.68 0.69
C GLU A 170 -21.27 0.24 1.62
N ALA A 171 -21.03 0.25 2.94
CA ALA A 171 -22.09 -0.01 3.91
C ALA A 171 -23.09 1.15 3.84
N VAL A 172 -24.20 0.94 3.12
CA VAL A 172 -25.31 1.89 3.09
C VAL A 172 -25.94 1.86 4.48
N ASN A 173 -25.99 3.03 5.11
CA ASN A 173 -26.72 3.20 6.35
C ASN A 173 -28.22 3.24 6.01
N ASP A 174 -28.91 2.11 6.12
CA ASP A 174 -30.35 2.01 5.86
C ASP A 174 -31.20 2.90 6.79
N ASN A 175 -30.60 3.40 7.88
CA ASN A 175 -31.24 4.33 8.80
C ASN A 175 -31.49 5.73 8.20
N SER A 176 -30.90 6.07 7.05
CA SER A 176 -31.09 7.39 6.42
C SER A 176 -32.43 7.55 5.68
N LYS A 177 -33.17 6.47 5.43
CA LYS A 177 -34.46 6.51 4.71
C LYS A 177 -35.69 6.44 5.61
N ALA A 178 -35.55 5.96 6.85
CA ALA A 178 -36.66 5.80 7.78
C ALA A 178 -37.17 7.12 8.40
N GLY A 179 -36.40 8.22 8.30
CA GLY A 179 -36.76 9.52 8.90
C GLY A 179 -37.55 10.49 8.01
N ARG A 180 -38.00 10.09 6.81
CA ARG A 180 -38.70 10.99 5.85
C ARG A 180 -40.16 10.66 5.58
N GLN A 181 -40.75 9.68 6.27
CA GLN A 181 -42.15 9.27 6.05
C GLN A 181 -43.13 9.66 7.17
N SER A 182 -42.72 10.56 8.06
CA SER A 182 -43.59 11.10 9.11
C SER A 182 -43.55 12.63 9.10
N ALA A 183 -44.23 13.22 8.11
CA ALA A 183 -44.66 14.61 8.10
C ALA A 183 -45.96 14.69 7.29
#